data_AF-A0A6J7S9Q1-F1
#
_entry.id   AF-A0A6J7S9Q1-F1
#
_cell.length_a   1.000
_cell.length_b   1.000
_cell.length_c   1.000
_cell.angle_alpha   90.00
_cell.angle_beta   90.00
_cell.angle_gamma   90.00
#
_symmetry.space_group_name_H-M   'P 1'
#
loop_
_entity.id
_entity.type
_entity.pdbx_description
1 polymer ?
#
loop_
_entity_poly.entity_id
_entity_poly.type
_entity_poly.pdbx_seq_one_letter_code
_entity_poly.pdbx_strand_id
1 'polypeptide(L)'
;MGPRRGVADMVSAALIVLATILWWPPSLPARGMASSLPAWGSGLRRPVRASVRRACELEWVEALAAEVRAGRDPFSALVASASTLSIPVSPQAVAAARGGGDVVAALRRDGVRSDLVRGVAACWSVAEGSGAGLAASLATLADSARESERIRRDLRAGLAEPRATAVVLAGLPALGLFLGAMLGADPLGWLLGSLPGFCVLTAGVFFEVVGALWAWRIASSLEADL
;
A
#
# COMPACT_ATOMS: atom_id res chain seq x y z
N MET A 1 1.56 -53.29 -6.23
CA MET A 1 2.24 -52.38 -5.28
C MET A 1 2.83 -51.24 -6.09
N GLY A 2 2.38 -49.99 -6.16
CA GLY A 2 1.34 -49.22 -5.50
C GLY A 2 1.79 -47.75 -5.52
N PRO A 3 1.97 -47.11 -6.71
CA PRO A 3 2.58 -45.78 -6.86
C PRO A 3 1.80 -44.64 -6.19
N ARG A 4 0.60 -44.93 -5.66
CA ARG A 4 -0.29 -44.00 -4.96
C ARG A 4 0.20 -43.58 -3.55
N ARG A 5 1.12 -44.33 -2.93
CA ARG A 5 1.62 -44.01 -1.57
C ARG A 5 2.61 -42.82 -1.56
N GLY A 6 3.49 -42.71 -2.56
CA GLY A 6 4.47 -41.62 -2.63
C GLY A 6 3.85 -40.25 -2.85
N VAL A 7 2.76 -40.17 -3.64
CA VAL A 7 2.07 -38.91 -3.90
C VAL A 7 1.34 -38.40 -2.64
N ALA A 8 0.76 -39.31 -1.84
CA ALA A 8 0.08 -38.94 -0.59
C ALA A 8 1.08 -38.46 0.48
N ASP A 9 2.22 -39.13 0.63
CA ASP A 9 3.28 -38.71 1.56
C ASP A 9 3.90 -37.37 1.14
N MET A 10 3.99 -37.09 -0.16
CA MET A 10 4.48 -35.82 -0.70
C MET A 10 3.50 -34.66 -0.59
N VAL A 11 2.21 -34.89 -0.82
CA VAL A 11 1.15 -33.90 -0.55
C VAL A 11 1.13 -33.59 0.95
N SER A 12 1.35 -34.60 1.79
CA SER A 12 1.49 -34.43 3.24
C SER A 12 2.72 -33.61 3.61
N ALA A 13 3.89 -33.85 3.00
CA ALA A 13 5.10 -33.06 3.25
C ALA A 13 4.95 -31.60 2.78
N ALA A 14 4.34 -31.39 1.61
CA ALA A 14 4.06 -30.05 1.09
C ALA A 14 3.03 -29.31 1.96
N LEU A 15 1.97 -30.00 2.42
CA LEU A 15 1.00 -29.47 3.38
C LEU A 15 1.63 -29.23 4.74
N ILE A 16 2.59 -30.06 5.19
CA ILE A 16 3.31 -29.86 6.45
C ILE A 16 4.19 -28.64 6.35
N VAL A 17 4.97 -28.47 5.28
CA VAL A 17 5.81 -27.27 5.06
C VAL A 17 4.94 -26.02 4.94
N LEU A 18 3.86 -26.07 4.14
CA LEU A 18 2.89 -24.99 4.02
C LEU A 18 2.23 -24.70 5.37
N ALA A 19 1.87 -25.72 6.14
CA ALA A 19 1.30 -25.60 7.47
C ALA A 19 2.34 -25.16 8.51
N THR A 20 3.63 -25.47 8.41
CA THR A 20 4.66 -24.98 9.35
C THR A 20 4.97 -23.51 9.09
N ILE A 21 4.94 -23.10 7.82
CA ILE A 21 5.05 -21.69 7.42
C ILE A 21 3.80 -20.92 7.85
N LEU A 22 2.61 -21.53 7.74
CA LEU A 22 1.34 -20.95 8.16
C LEU A 22 1.14 -20.97 9.69
N TRP A 23 1.72 -21.96 10.38
CA TRP A 23 1.68 -22.15 11.84
C TRP A 23 2.78 -21.36 12.54
N TRP A 24 3.81 -20.87 11.84
CA TRP A 24 4.80 -19.99 12.46
C TRP A 24 4.05 -18.79 13.06
N PRO A 25 3.96 -18.69 14.40
CA PRO A 25 3.11 -17.69 15.01
C PRO A 25 3.74 -16.33 14.68
N PRO A 26 3.03 -15.40 14.03
CA PRO A 26 3.39 -14.01 14.14
C PRO A 26 2.96 -13.62 15.55
N SER A 27 3.77 -13.95 16.55
CA SER A 27 3.67 -13.27 17.83
C SER A 27 4.06 -11.82 17.57
N LEU A 28 3.07 -10.99 17.24
CA LEU A 28 2.94 -9.54 17.44
C LEU A 28 1.60 -9.05 16.82
N PRO A 29 1.01 -7.95 17.33
CA PRO A 29 -0.43 -7.79 17.51
C PRO A 29 -1.17 -7.56 16.19
N ALA A 30 -1.85 -8.61 15.73
CA ALA A 30 -2.83 -8.54 14.66
C ALA A 30 -4.09 -7.81 15.15
N ARG A 31 -4.18 -6.50 14.91
CA ARG A 31 -5.48 -5.81 14.81
C ARG A 31 -5.61 -4.79 13.67
N GLY A 32 -4.66 -4.76 12.74
CA GLY A 32 -4.79 -4.07 11.46
C GLY A 32 -4.04 -4.86 10.39
N MET A 33 -4.49 -4.80 9.13
CA MET A 33 -3.78 -5.33 7.96
C MET A 33 -3.85 -6.85 7.69
N ALA A 34 -5.08 -7.40 7.68
CA ALA A 34 -5.40 -8.54 6.79
C ALA A 34 -5.54 -8.12 5.30
N SER A 35 -5.24 -6.86 4.95
CA SER A 35 -5.51 -6.28 3.62
C SER A 35 -4.28 -6.08 2.74
N SER A 36 -3.11 -6.52 3.17
CA SER A 36 -1.88 -6.27 2.43
C SER A 36 -1.05 -7.53 2.25
N LEU A 37 -1.68 -8.54 1.65
CA LEU A 37 -0.91 -9.51 0.87
C LEU A 37 -0.46 -8.81 -0.41
N PRO A 38 0.83 -8.87 -0.78
CA PRO A 38 1.30 -8.40 -2.07
C PRO A 38 0.76 -9.37 -3.12
N ALA A 39 -0.40 -9.05 -3.71
CA ALA A 39 -0.93 -9.80 -4.83
C ALA A 39 0.00 -9.59 -6.03
N TRP A 40 1.00 -10.47 -6.18
CA TRP A 40 2.06 -10.41 -7.19
C TRP A 40 1.56 -10.38 -8.64
N GLY A 41 0.28 -10.67 -8.91
CA GLY A 41 -0.26 -10.76 -10.27
C GLY A 41 -1.29 -9.72 -10.70
N SER A 42 -1.87 -8.90 -9.82
CA SER A 42 -3.04 -8.05 -10.19
C SER A 42 -2.88 -6.54 -9.93
N GLY A 43 -1.70 -6.12 -9.46
CA GLY A 43 -1.48 -4.79 -8.91
C GLY A 43 -1.07 -3.68 -9.89
N LEU A 44 -0.58 -3.96 -11.11
CA LEU A 44 0.11 -2.93 -11.91
C LEU A 44 -0.73 -1.71 -12.32
N ARG A 45 -2.07 -1.76 -12.20
CA ARG A 45 -2.96 -0.65 -12.56
C ARG A 45 -3.61 0.09 -11.38
N ARG A 46 -3.51 -0.45 -10.15
CA ARG A 46 -4.10 0.17 -8.94
C ARG A 46 -3.27 1.28 -8.26
N PRO A 47 -1.91 1.30 -8.27
CA PRO A 47 -1.16 2.27 -7.46
C PRO A 47 -1.29 3.70 -7.98
N VAL A 48 -1.40 3.88 -9.31
CA VAL A 48 -1.44 5.22 -9.93
C VAL A 48 -2.66 6.02 -9.49
N ARG A 49 -3.83 5.38 -9.35
CA ARG A 49 -5.05 6.09 -8.92
C ARG A 49 -4.97 6.51 -7.44
N ALA A 50 -4.39 5.67 -6.59
CA ALA A 50 -4.20 5.97 -5.18
C ALA A 50 -3.18 7.10 -4.97
N SER A 51 -2.08 7.10 -5.74
CA SER A 51 -1.08 8.17 -5.68
C SER A 51 -1.62 9.51 -6.19
N VAL A 52 -2.38 9.51 -7.29
CA VAL A 52 -3.01 10.72 -7.83
C VAL A 52 -4.00 11.30 -6.81
N ARG A 53 -4.83 10.45 -6.18
CA ARG A 53 -5.77 10.90 -5.15
C ARG A 53 -5.07 11.51 -3.94
N ARG A 54 -3.98 10.91 -3.46
CA ARG A 54 -3.18 11.48 -2.36
C ARG A 54 -2.53 12.81 -2.73
N ALA A 55 -2.07 12.97 -3.96
CA ALA A 55 -1.52 14.24 -4.43
C ALA A 55 -2.59 15.34 -4.42
N CYS A 56 -3.80 15.06 -4.93
CA CYS A 56 -4.92 16.00 -4.87
C CYS A 56 -5.36 16.29 -3.43
N GLU A 57 -5.35 15.31 -2.53
CA GLU A 57 -5.64 15.53 -1.10
C GLU A 57 -4.62 16.46 -0.45
N LEU A 58 -3.32 16.27 -0.73
CA LEU A 58 -2.27 17.15 -0.22
C LEU A 58 -2.40 18.57 -0.79
N GLU A 59 -2.56 18.70 -2.10
CA GLU A 59 -2.79 19.97 -2.79
C GLU A 59 -3.99 20.72 -2.22
N TRP A 60 -5.08 20.01 -1.91
CA TRP A 60 -6.26 20.57 -1.26
C TRP A 60 -5.96 21.14 0.13
N VAL A 61 -5.27 20.37 0.99
CA VAL A 61 -4.92 20.80 2.35
C VAL A 61 -4.01 22.02 2.31
N GLU A 62 -3.04 22.03 1.39
CA GLU A 62 -2.12 23.16 1.19
C GLU A 62 -2.85 24.42 0.73
N ALA A 63 -3.74 24.30 -0.27
CA ALA A 63 -4.56 25.41 -0.74
C ALA A 63 -5.50 25.92 0.37
N LEU A 64 -6.12 25.02 1.14
CA LEU A 64 -6.96 25.38 2.28
C LEU A 64 -6.17 26.14 3.35
N ALA A 65 -4.99 25.65 3.73
CA ALA A 65 -4.14 26.30 4.72
C ALA A 65 -3.69 27.70 4.24
N ALA A 66 -3.37 27.85 2.96
CA ALA A 66 -2.99 29.13 2.36
C ALA A 66 -4.14 30.15 2.38
N GLU A 67 -5.36 29.73 2.03
CA GLU A 67 -6.55 30.58 2.02
C GLU A 67 -6.92 31.06 3.43
N VAL A 68 -6.92 30.16 4.42
CA VAL A 68 -7.20 30.54 5.82
C VAL A 68 -6.09 31.46 6.37
N ARG A 69 -4.81 31.22 6.03
CA ARG A 69 -3.70 32.11 6.38
C ARG A 69 -3.81 33.49 5.74
N ALA A 70 -4.38 33.59 4.54
CA ALA A 70 -4.67 34.85 3.87
C ALA A 70 -5.81 35.64 4.55
N GLY A 71 -6.40 35.11 5.63
CA GLY A 71 -7.48 35.73 6.38
C GLY A 71 -8.86 35.48 5.79
N ARG A 72 -8.99 34.59 4.80
CA ARG A 72 -10.30 34.17 4.30
C ARG A 72 -11.03 33.39 5.39
N ASP A 73 -12.33 33.65 5.51
CA ASP A 73 -13.23 32.87 6.35
C ASP A 73 -13.07 31.36 6.06
N PRO A 74 -12.96 30.48 7.09
CA PRO A 74 -12.73 29.06 6.89
C PRO A 74 -13.73 28.37 5.97
N PHE A 75 -15.03 28.66 6.08
CA PHE A 75 -16.05 28.05 5.24
C PHE A 75 -15.85 28.41 3.76
N SER A 76 -15.58 29.69 3.50
CA SER A 76 -15.28 30.22 2.17
C SER A 76 -13.96 29.68 1.63
N ALA A 77 -12.94 29.53 2.48
CA ALA A 77 -11.65 28.93 2.14
C ALA A 77 -11.78 27.46 1.74
N LEU A 78 -12.62 26.68 2.43
CA LEU A 78 -12.91 25.28 2.11
C LEU A 78 -13.59 25.13 0.74
N VAL A 79 -14.55 26.00 0.44
CA VAL A 79 -15.24 25.99 -0.86
C VAL A 79 -14.28 26.40 -1.98
N ALA A 80 -13.45 27.42 -1.74
CA ALA A 80 -12.49 27.89 -2.73
C ALA A 80 -11.41 26.85 -3.03
N SER A 81 -10.76 26.29 -2.00
CA SER A 81 -9.69 25.30 -2.18
C SER A 81 -10.18 24.02 -2.89
N ALA A 82 -11.43 23.63 -2.68
CA ALA A 82 -12.03 22.49 -3.37
C ALA A 82 -12.27 22.74 -4.87
N SER A 83 -12.44 24.00 -5.30
CA SER A 83 -12.69 24.35 -6.70
C SER A 83 -11.44 24.30 -7.59
N THR A 84 -10.25 24.33 -7.00
CA THR A 84 -8.96 24.29 -7.72
C THR A 84 -8.59 22.88 -8.17
N LEU A 85 -9.23 21.85 -7.63
CA LEU A 85 -8.83 20.45 -7.82
C LEU A 85 -9.56 19.79 -9.00
N SER A 86 -8.84 18.91 -9.69
CA SER A 86 -9.40 18.06 -10.75
C SER A 86 -10.27 16.91 -10.20
N ILE A 87 -10.08 16.52 -8.94
CA ILE A 87 -10.80 15.43 -8.28
C ILE A 87 -11.50 15.98 -7.03
N PRO A 88 -12.80 15.73 -6.84
CA PRO A 88 -13.50 16.17 -5.63
C PRO A 88 -13.00 15.38 -4.41
N VAL A 89 -12.24 16.06 -3.55
CA VAL A 89 -11.67 15.48 -2.32
C VAL A 89 -12.69 15.46 -1.17
N SER A 90 -13.46 16.54 -1.01
CA SER A 90 -14.38 16.75 0.12
C SER A 90 -15.77 17.27 -0.30
N PRO A 91 -16.50 16.54 -1.18
CA PRO A 91 -17.76 17.02 -1.75
C PRO A 91 -18.85 17.28 -0.71
N GLN A 92 -18.94 16.47 0.36
CA GLN A 92 -19.96 16.66 1.39
C GLN A 92 -19.62 17.86 2.27
N ALA A 93 -18.34 18.06 2.59
CA ALA A 93 -17.90 19.23 3.37
C ALA A 93 -18.16 20.55 2.62
N VAL A 94 -17.92 20.57 1.31
CA VAL A 94 -18.22 21.74 0.46
C VAL A 94 -19.72 22.04 0.43
N ALA A 95 -20.56 21.00 0.31
CA ALA A 95 -22.01 21.15 0.35
C ALA A 95 -22.49 21.69 1.72
N ALA A 96 -21.93 21.15 2.82
CA ALA A 96 -22.23 21.63 4.17
C ALA A 96 -21.80 23.09 4.37
N ALA A 97 -20.61 23.48 3.91
CA ALA A 97 -20.11 24.85 4.02
C ALA A 97 -20.98 25.86 3.25
N ARG A 98 -21.50 25.48 2.07
CA ARG A 98 -22.44 26.32 1.29
C ARG A 98 -23.85 26.37 1.89
N GLY A 99 -24.29 25.27 2.50
CA GLY A 99 -25.64 25.13 3.06
C GLY A 99 -25.76 25.52 4.53
N GLY A 100 -24.67 25.95 5.19
CA GLY A 100 -24.66 26.23 6.64
C GLY A 100 -24.81 24.99 7.52
N GLY A 101 -24.47 23.80 7.00
CA GLY A 101 -24.51 22.54 7.74
C GLY A 101 -23.25 22.28 8.56
N ASP A 102 -23.23 21.15 9.28
CA ASP A 102 -22.07 20.71 10.05
C ASP A 102 -20.93 20.22 9.13
N VAL A 103 -19.94 21.09 8.94
CA VAL A 103 -18.74 20.84 8.14
C VAL A 103 -17.87 19.74 8.75
N VAL A 104 -17.77 19.65 10.08
CA VAL A 104 -16.91 18.65 10.75
C VAL A 104 -17.48 17.26 10.54
N ALA A 105 -18.79 17.08 10.71
CA ALA A 105 -19.44 15.79 10.42
C ALA A 105 -19.32 15.41 8.94
N ALA A 106 -19.44 16.38 8.03
CA ALA A 106 -19.28 16.15 6.60
C ALA A 106 -17.84 15.77 6.22
N LEU A 107 -16.83 16.45 6.77
CA LEU A 107 -15.42 16.09 6.60
C LEU A 107 -15.11 14.68 7.12
N ARG A 108 -15.69 14.28 8.26
CA ARG A 108 -15.52 12.90 8.78
C ARG A 108 -16.08 11.84 7.83
N ARG A 109 -17.20 12.12 7.16
CA ARG A 109 -17.79 11.21 6.17
C ARG A 109 -16.96 11.15 4.88
N ASP A 110 -16.48 12.29 4.39
CA ASP A 110 -15.57 12.33 3.24
C ASP A 110 -14.21 11.64 3.56
N GLY A 111 -13.79 11.74 4.82
CA GLY A 111 -12.54 11.18 5.32
C GLY A 111 -12.53 9.69 5.59
N VAL A 112 -13.61 8.91 5.35
CA VAL A 112 -13.62 7.46 5.64
C VAL A 112 -12.46 6.71 4.96
N ARG A 113 -12.02 7.18 3.78
CA ARG A 113 -10.93 6.58 3.00
C ARG A 113 -9.65 7.44 2.92
N SER A 114 -9.57 8.53 3.69
CA SER A 114 -8.40 9.42 3.68
C SER A 114 -8.06 9.89 5.09
N ASP A 115 -6.83 9.56 5.51
CA ASP A 115 -6.27 10.05 6.77
C ASP A 115 -6.09 11.57 6.77
N LEU A 116 -5.74 12.16 5.62
CA LEU A 116 -5.57 13.61 5.49
C LEU A 116 -6.87 14.35 5.71
N VAL A 117 -7.97 13.90 5.09
CA VAL A 117 -9.29 14.52 5.26
C VAL A 117 -9.80 14.34 6.70
N ARG A 118 -9.52 13.20 7.35
CA ARG A 118 -9.76 13.01 8.79
C ARG A 118 -8.95 13.98 9.64
N GLY A 119 -7.68 14.17 9.31
CA GLY A 119 -6.80 15.15 9.97
C GLY A 119 -7.38 16.56 9.89
N VAL A 120 -7.85 16.98 8.72
CA VAL A 120 -8.53 18.28 8.56
C VAL A 120 -9.77 18.37 9.42
N ALA A 121 -10.60 17.32 9.50
CA ALA A 121 -11.77 17.30 10.37
C ALA A 121 -11.39 17.46 11.86
N ALA A 122 -10.27 16.85 12.28
CA ALA A 122 -9.75 16.97 13.64
C ALA A 122 -9.24 18.40 13.91
N CYS A 123 -8.41 18.96 13.03
CA CYS A 123 -7.94 20.35 13.11
C CYS A 123 -9.11 21.33 13.20
N TRP A 124 -10.15 21.12 12.38
CA TRP A 124 -11.36 21.94 12.38
C TRP A 124 -12.13 21.86 13.69
N SER A 125 -12.26 20.64 14.25
CA SER A 125 -12.96 20.44 15.53
C SER A 125 -12.23 21.07 16.72
N VAL A 126 -10.89 21.07 16.70
CA VAL A 126 -10.06 21.66 17.76
C VAL A 126 -10.02 23.17 17.67
N ALA A 127 -9.98 23.72 16.45
CA ALA A 127 -9.98 25.15 16.23
C ALA A 127 -11.37 25.80 16.40
N GLU A 128 -12.44 25.00 16.58
CA GLU A 128 -13.85 25.45 16.58
C GLU A 128 -14.23 26.32 15.36
N GLY A 129 -13.50 26.18 14.24
CA GLY A 129 -13.66 27.05 13.08
C GLY A 129 -13.08 28.47 13.24
N SER A 130 -12.21 28.72 14.23
CA SER A 130 -11.44 29.97 14.33
C SER A 130 -10.33 30.02 13.28
N GLY A 131 -10.25 31.13 12.52
CA GLY A 131 -9.33 31.25 11.38
C GLY A 131 -7.85 31.11 11.75
N ALA A 132 -7.39 31.76 12.82
CA ALA A 132 -5.97 31.76 13.19
C ALA A 132 -5.48 30.40 13.72
N GLY A 133 -6.25 29.75 14.60
CA GLY A 133 -5.90 28.41 15.14
C GLY A 133 -6.01 27.31 14.08
N LEU A 134 -6.98 27.44 13.17
CA LEU A 134 -7.14 26.53 12.05
C LEU A 134 -5.99 26.65 11.04
N ALA A 135 -5.58 27.88 10.71
CA ALA A 135 -4.43 28.12 9.83
C ALA A 135 -3.15 27.45 10.33
N ALA A 136 -2.85 27.57 11.63
CA ALA A 136 -1.66 26.96 12.23
C ALA A 136 -1.74 25.43 12.20
N SER A 137 -2.87 24.85 12.64
CA SER A 137 -3.04 23.40 12.69
C SER A 137 -3.07 22.74 11.31
N LEU A 138 -3.71 23.36 10.32
CA LEU A 138 -3.71 22.87 8.94
C LEU A 138 -2.33 22.94 8.29
N ALA A 139 -1.54 23.96 8.63
CA ALA A 139 -0.19 24.06 8.12
C ALA A 139 0.72 22.97 8.68
N THR A 140 0.65 22.69 9.99
CA THR A 140 1.36 21.58 10.61
C THR A 140 0.96 20.24 9.98
N LEU A 141 -0.34 20.05 9.71
CA LEU A 141 -0.84 18.87 9.01
C LEU A 141 -0.28 18.78 7.58
N ALA A 142 -0.27 19.87 6.82
CA ALA A 142 0.29 19.93 5.47
C ALA A 142 1.79 19.60 5.47
N ASP A 143 2.55 20.15 6.40
CA ASP A 143 4.00 19.93 6.49
C ASP A 143 4.33 18.47 6.88
N SER A 144 3.58 17.88 7.83
CA SER A 144 3.68 16.46 8.16
C SER A 144 3.37 15.55 6.96
N ALA A 145 2.35 15.90 6.19
CA ALA A 145 1.95 15.16 5.00
C ALA A 145 2.98 15.28 3.85
N ARG A 146 3.56 16.47 3.66
CA ARG A 146 4.65 16.72 2.70
C ARG A 146 5.88 15.91 3.03
N GLU A 147 6.28 15.88 4.29
CA GLU A 147 7.46 15.13 4.73
C GLU A 147 7.28 13.64 4.49
N SER A 148 6.10 13.11 4.82
CA SER A 148 5.73 11.72 4.51
C SER A 148 5.83 11.39 3.01
N GLU A 149 5.47 12.33 2.13
CA GLU A 149 5.59 12.11 0.67
C GLU A 149 7.04 12.26 0.18
N ARG A 150 7.86 13.13 0.80
CA ARG A 150 9.31 13.22 0.50
C ARG A 150 10.02 11.92 0.84
N ILE A 151 9.82 11.40 2.05
CA ILE A 151 10.36 10.09 2.46
C ILE A 151 9.98 9.00 1.47
N ARG A 152 8.71 8.94 1.03
CA ARG A 152 8.28 7.96 0.02
C ARG A 152 8.96 8.14 -1.33
N ARG A 153 9.20 9.39 -1.76
CA ARG A 153 9.90 9.67 -3.03
C ARG A 153 11.36 9.25 -2.93
N ASP A 154 12.02 9.54 -1.82
CA ASP A 154 13.41 9.17 -1.57
C ASP A 154 13.58 7.66 -1.48
N LEU A 155 12.66 6.97 -0.79
CA LEU A 155 12.61 5.50 -0.77
C LEU A 155 12.40 4.92 -2.17
N ARG A 156 11.51 5.51 -2.99
CA ARG A 156 11.31 5.05 -4.37
C ARG A 156 12.55 5.26 -5.23
N ALA A 157 13.27 6.36 -5.05
CA ALA A 157 14.49 6.67 -5.77
C ALA A 157 15.65 5.75 -5.34
N GLY A 158 15.85 5.56 -4.03
CA GLY A 158 16.90 4.69 -3.49
C GLY A 158 16.68 3.20 -3.76
N LEU A 159 15.42 2.77 -3.91
CA LEU A 159 15.09 1.38 -4.25
C LEU A 159 15.13 1.08 -5.76
N ALA A 160 15.47 2.03 -6.61
CA ALA A 160 15.55 1.80 -8.07
C ALA A 160 16.64 0.78 -8.43
N GLU A 161 17.80 0.87 -7.78
CA GLU A 161 18.95 -0.01 -8.02
C GLU A 161 18.74 -1.43 -7.44
N PRO A 162 18.34 -1.61 -6.17
CA PRO A 162 18.01 -2.93 -5.63
C PRO A 162 16.86 -3.64 -6.36
N ARG A 163 15.88 -2.89 -6.90
CA ARG A 163 14.79 -3.48 -7.69
C ARG A 163 15.25 -3.99 -9.04
N ALA A 164 16.16 -3.29 -9.71
CA ALA A 164 16.65 -3.71 -11.01
C ALA A 164 17.36 -5.08 -10.92
N THR A 165 18.24 -5.26 -9.93
CA THR A 165 18.94 -6.53 -9.69
C THR A 165 17.99 -7.63 -9.24
N ALA A 166 17.02 -7.32 -8.37
CA ALA A 166 16.01 -8.29 -7.95
C ALA A 166 15.16 -8.80 -9.13
N VAL A 167 14.76 -7.92 -10.06
CA VAL A 167 14.01 -8.30 -11.27
C VAL A 167 14.86 -9.18 -12.20
N VAL A 168 16.14 -8.85 -12.38
CA VAL A 168 17.07 -9.66 -13.19
C VAL A 168 17.25 -11.06 -12.59
N LEU A 169 17.51 -11.15 -11.28
CA LEU A 169 17.66 -12.43 -10.59
C LEU A 169 16.35 -13.24 -10.58
N ALA A 170 15.19 -12.58 -10.44
CA ALA A 170 13.88 -13.23 -10.52
C ALA A 170 13.52 -13.70 -11.94
N GLY A 171 14.12 -13.11 -12.99
CA GLY A 171 13.95 -13.55 -14.38
C GLY A 171 14.84 -14.73 -14.78
N LEU A 172 15.93 -14.96 -14.05
CA LEU A 172 16.91 -16.02 -14.32
C LEU A 172 16.29 -17.43 -14.39
N PRO A 173 15.35 -17.85 -13.50
CA PRO A 173 14.70 -19.15 -13.56
C PRO A 173 13.88 -19.34 -14.84
N ALA A 174 13.15 -18.30 -15.27
CA ALA A 174 12.35 -18.33 -16.49
C ALA A 174 13.25 -18.43 -17.73
N LEU A 175 14.37 -17.70 -17.74
CA LEU A 175 15.38 -17.79 -18.80
C LEU A 175 16.00 -19.19 -18.87
N GLY A 176 16.28 -19.80 -17.72
CA GLY A 176 16.80 -21.17 -17.61
C GLY A 176 15.82 -22.22 -18.12
N LEU A 177 14.53 -22.10 -17.78
CA LEU A 177 13.46 -22.97 -18.29
C LEU A 177 13.29 -22.82 -19.81
N PHE A 178 13.35 -21.59 -20.32
CA PHE A 178 13.27 -21.31 -21.75
C PHE A 178 14.43 -21.92 -22.54
N LEU A 179 15.66 -21.73 -22.06
CA LEU A 179 16.86 -22.36 -22.64
C LEU A 179 16.77 -23.89 -22.59
N GLY A 180 16.35 -24.47 -21.46
CA GLY A 180 16.16 -25.92 -21.32
C GLY A 180 15.15 -26.50 -22.31
N ALA A 181 14.03 -25.79 -22.53
CA ALA A 181 13.02 -26.18 -23.51
C ALA A 181 13.53 -26.12 -24.96
N MET A 182 14.34 -25.11 -25.31
CA MET A 182 14.97 -24.99 -26.63
C MET A 182 15.98 -26.11 -26.92
N LEU A 183 16.65 -26.64 -25.89
CA LEU A 183 17.53 -27.81 -26.02
C LEU A 183 16.77 -29.15 -26.18
N GLY A 184 15.43 -29.12 -26.20
CA GLY A 184 14.60 -30.32 -26.37
C GLY A 184 14.38 -31.12 -25.09
N ALA A 185 14.71 -30.56 -23.92
CA ALA A 185 14.21 -31.10 -22.67
C ALA A 185 12.69 -30.87 -22.59
N ASP A 186 11.97 -31.77 -21.92
CA ASP A 186 10.57 -31.55 -21.52
C ASP A 186 10.53 -31.15 -20.03
N PRO A 187 10.94 -29.92 -19.67
CA PRO A 187 11.09 -29.50 -18.28
C PRO A 187 9.76 -29.48 -17.54
N LEU A 188 8.65 -29.20 -18.22
CA LEU A 188 7.31 -29.20 -17.61
C LEU A 188 6.84 -30.63 -17.33
N GLY A 189 7.05 -31.56 -18.27
CA GLY A 189 6.79 -32.97 -18.05
C GLY A 189 7.65 -33.58 -16.93
N TRP A 190 8.92 -33.17 -16.83
CA TRP A 190 9.82 -33.61 -15.77
C TRP A 190 9.52 -32.96 -14.41
N LEU A 191 9.23 -31.66 -14.35
CA LEU A 191 8.88 -30.98 -13.09
C LEU A 191 7.58 -31.52 -12.47
N LEU A 192 6.57 -31.77 -13.29
CA LEU A 192 5.25 -32.22 -12.84
C LEU A 192 5.13 -33.74 -12.76
N GLY A 193 5.98 -34.47 -13.49
CA GLY A 193 5.93 -35.94 -13.58
C GLY A 193 6.96 -36.69 -12.73
N SER A 194 7.98 -36.01 -12.19
CA SER A 194 9.06 -36.66 -11.43
C SER A 194 9.21 -36.14 -9.99
N LEU A 195 9.55 -37.04 -9.06
CA LEU A 195 9.84 -36.72 -7.66
C LEU A 195 10.87 -35.58 -7.48
N PRO A 196 12.06 -35.61 -8.13
CA PRO A 196 13.04 -34.54 -7.98
C PRO A 196 12.56 -33.21 -8.58
N GLY A 197 11.77 -33.25 -9.66
CA GLY A 197 11.17 -32.06 -10.25
C GLY A 197 10.20 -31.34 -9.31
N PHE A 198 9.37 -32.10 -8.58
CA PHE A 198 8.45 -31.54 -7.60
C PHE A 198 9.19 -30.90 -6.42
N CYS A 199 10.27 -31.51 -5.92
CA CYS A 199 11.09 -30.95 -4.84
C CYS A 199 11.71 -29.59 -5.21
N VAL A 200 12.18 -29.45 -6.46
CA VAL A 200 12.72 -28.18 -6.96
C VAL A 200 11.62 -27.12 -7.07
N LEU A 201 10.42 -27.50 -7.52
CA LEU A 201 9.28 -26.59 -7.60
C LEU A 201 8.84 -26.09 -6.23
N THR A 202 8.71 -26.98 -5.23
CA THR A 202 8.38 -26.57 -3.85
C THR A 202 9.48 -25.73 -3.23
N ALA A 203 10.76 -26.03 -3.48
CA ALA A 203 11.87 -25.21 -2.99
C ALA A 203 11.85 -23.78 -3.60
N GLY A 204 11.54 -23.66 -4.89
CA GLY A 204 11.38 -22.37 -5.56
C GLY A 204 10.24 -21.53 -4.97
N VAL A 205 9.05 -22.13 -4.85
CA VAL A 205 7.88 -21.47 -4.23
C VAL A 205 8.16 -21.10 -2.78
N PHE A 206 8.83 -21.97 -2.03
CA PHE A 206 9.23 -21.68 -0.65
C PHE A 206 10.14 -20.46 -0.57
N PHE A 207 11.19 -20.41 -1.40
CA PHE A 207 12.15 -19.31 -1.38
C PHE A 207 11.49 -17.98 -1.80
N GLU A 208 10.58 -18.02 -2.76
CA GLU A 208 9.79 -16.87 -3.19
C GLU A 208 8.87 -16.36 -2.05
N VAL A 209 8.17 -17.26 -1.36
CA VAL A 209 7.33 -16.91 -0.20
C VAL A 209 8.15 -16.34 0.96
N VAL A 210 9.30 -16.94 1.29
CA VAL A 210 10.19 -16.43 2.34
C VAL A 210 10.74 -15.05 1.96
N GLY A 211 11.13 -14.85 0.71
CA GLY A 211 11.59 -13.56 0.20
C GLY A 211 10.51 -12.47 0.31
N ALA A 212 9.27 -12.78 -0.06
CA ALA A 212 8.15 -11.86 0.10
C ALA A 212 7.88 -11.52 1.57
N LEU A 213 7.88 -12.52 2.45
CA LEU A 213 7.65 -12.33 3.89
C LEU A 213 8.75 -11.47 4.52
N TRP A 214 10.00 -11.68 4.13
CA TRP A 214 11.12 -10.89 4.63
C TRP A 214 11.05 -9.42 4.19
N ALA A 215 10.75 -9.17 2.91
CA ALA A 215 10.52 -7.83 2.40
C ALA A 215 9.35 -7.13 3.10
N TRP A 216 8.26 -7.88 3.36
CA TRP A 216 7.12 -7.40 4.14
C TRP A 216 7.50 -7.03 5.57
N ARG A 217 8.32 -7.86 6.22
CA ARG A 217 8.77 -7.63 7.59
C ARG A 217 9.62 -6.36 7.68
N ILE A 218 10.55 -6.15 6.76
CA ILE A 218 11.38 -4.94 6.72
C ILE A 218 10.50 -3.70 6.49
N ALA A 219 9.52 -3.76 5.59
CA ALA A 219 8.59 -2.65 5.38
C ALA A 219 7.75 -2.34 6.63
N SER A 220 7.26 -3.38 7.32
CA SER A 220 6.43 -3.22 8.52
C SER A 220 7.20 -2.69 9.74
N SER A 221 8.50 -3.01 9.87
CA SER A 221 9.30 -2.48 10.98
C SER A 221 9.54 -0.98 10.85
N LEU A 222 9.65 -0.47 9.62
CA LEU A 222 9.87 0.96 9.38
C LEU A 222 8.63 1.81 9.69
N GLU A 223 7.43 1.25 9.55
CA GLU A 223 6.18 1.94 9.90
C GLU A 223 5.91 1.96 11.40
N ALA A 224 6.53 1.08 12.19
CA ALA A 224 6.35 1.01 13.64
C ALA A 224 7.22 2.01 14.42
N ASP A 225 8.27 2.54 13.78
CA ASP A 225 9.22 3.49 14.37
C ASP A 225 8.87 4.97 14.06
N LEU A 226 7.73 5.23 13.38
CA LEU A 226 7.17 6.55 13.07
C LEU A 226 5.93 6.86 13.93
#